data_AF-A0A7U6QMI2-F1
#
_entry.id   AF-A0A7U6QMI2-F1
#
_cell.length_a   1.000
_cell.length_b   1.000
_cell.length_c   1.000
_cell.angle_alpha   90.00
_cell.angle_beta   90.00
_cell.angle_gamma   90.00
#
_symmetry.space_group_name_H-M   'P 1'
#
loop_
_entity.id
_entity.type
_entity.pdbx_description
1 polymer ?
#
loop_
_entity_poly.entity_id
_entity_poly.type
_entity_poly.pdbx_seq_one_letter_code
_entity_poly.pdbx_strand_id
1 'polypeptide(L)'
;MHCKSWLTEAPYRMLQNNLHPDVAENPKSLVVYGGIGRAARNWESYDQILESLKELEDDETLLVQSGKPVGVFQTHENAPRVLIANSNLVPRWATWEHFNELDRKDLFMYGQMTAGSWIYIGTQGIVQGTYETFVEAGRQHYNGSWAGRWILTAGLGGMGGAQPLAATFAGATSLNIECQQSSIDFRLRTGYVDKQARDLDHAYELIEQHTKAGEGDLYRATW
;
A
#
# COMPACT_ATOMS: atom_id res chain seq x y z
N MET A 1 -24.23 -5.94 12.57
CA MET A 1 -22.89 -6.56 12.68
C MET A 1 -23.00 -7.96 12.13
N HIS A 2 -21.90 -8.48 11.60
CA HIS A 2 -21.74 -9.85 11.13
C HIS A 2 -21.05 -10.72 12.18
N CYS A 3 -20.15 -10.12 12.97
CA CYS A 3 -19.44 -10.76 14.07
C CYS A 3 -20.13 -10.52 15.43
N LYS A 4 -19.70 -11.27 16.45
CA LYS A 4 -20.26 -11.23 17.82
C LYS A 4 -19.98 -9.92 18.57
N SER A 5 -18.91 -9.20 18.24
CA SER A 5 -18.60 -7.89 18.84
C SER A 5 -17.91 -6.93 17.87
N TRP A 6 -17.78 -5.67 18.25
CA TRP A 6 -17.05 -4.67 17.46
C TRP A 6 -15.56 -4.98 17.34
N LEU A 7 -14.98 -5.66 18.33
CA LEU A 7 -13.56 -6.04 18.34
C LEU A 7 -13.26 -7.14 17.31
N THR A 8 -14.25 -7.93 16.91
CA THR A 8 -14.12 -8.95 15.85
C THR A 8 -14.68 -8.46 14.51
N GLU A 9 -15.70 -7.60 14.52
CA GLU A 9 -16.20 -6.92 13.30
C GLU A 9 -15.13 -5.99 12.69
N ALA A 10 -14.31 -5.32 13.49
CA ALA A 10 -13.26 -4.44 13.00
C ALA A 10 -12.25 -5.17 12.09
N PRO A 11 -11.52 -6.22 12.54
CA PRO A 11 -10.64 -6.96 11.65
C PRO A 11 -11.37 -7.62 10.48
N TYR A 12 -12.63 -8.06 10.67
CA TYR A 12 -13.46 -8.60 9.58
C TYR A 12 -13.64 -7.59 8.44
N ARG A 13 -14.01 -6.35 8.77
CA ARG A 13 -14.18 -5.26 7.79
C ARG A 13 -12.84 -4.81 7.21
N MET A 14 -11.81 -4.73 8.03
CA MET A 14 -10.50 -4.24 7.58
C MET A 14 -9.80 -5.22 6.62
N LEU A 15 -9.97 -6.53 6.82
CA LEU A 15 -9.53 -7.54 5.85
C LEU A 15 -10.22 -7.33 4.49
N GLN A 16 -11.52 -7.07 4.49
CA GLN A 16 -12.27 -6.78 3.25
C GLN A 16 -11.87 -5.44 2.63
N ASN A 17 -11.64 -4.40 3.44
CA ASN A 17 -11.15 -3.10 2.98
C ASN A 17 -9.81 -3.23 2.24
N ASN A 18 -8.88 -4.05 2.77
CA ASN A 18 -7.61 -4.35 2.12
C ASN A 18 -7.75 -4.97 0.72
N LEU A 19 -8.93 -5.50 0.36
CA LEU A 19 -9.22 -6.07 -0.96
C LEU A 19 -10.29 -5.27 -1.72
N HIS A 20 -10.67 -4.09 -1.24
CA HIS A 20 -11.61 -3.24 -1.97
C HIS A 20 -10.99 -2.81 -3.32
N PRO A 21 -11.74 -2.82 -4.45
CA PRO A 21 -11.21 -2.46 -5.77
C PRO A 21 -10.60 -1.06 -5.88
N ASP A 22 -11.09 -0.12 -5.07
CA ASP A 22 -10.54 1.25 -5.00
C ASP A 22 -9.35 1.39 -4.03
N VAL A 23 -8.99 0.32 -3.32
CA VAL A 23 -7.91 0.30 -2.33
C VAL A 23 -6.72 -0.53 -2.82
N ALA A 24 -6.96 -1.78 -3.20
CA ALA A 24 -5.92 -2.75 -3.55
C ALA A 24 -5.45 -2.63 -5.01
N GLU A 25 -4.18 -2.93 -5.27
CA GLU A 25 -3.63 -2.96 -6.63
C GLU A 25 -4.20 -4.11 -7.48
N ASN A 26 -4.33 -5.31 -6.91
CA ASN A 26 -4.87 -6.48 -7.60
C ASN A 26 -5.62 -7.42 -6.64
N PRO A 27 -6.83 -7.03 -6.20
CA PRO A 27 -7.57 -7.76 -5.17
C PRO A 27 -8.01 -9.16 -5.60
N LYS A 28 -8.20 -9.41 -6.91
CA LYS A 28 -8.57 -10.74 -7.43
C LYS A 28 -7.50 -11.81 -7.15
N SER A 29 -6.25 -11.39 -6.99
CA SER A 29 -5.12 -12.25 -6.60
C SER A 29 -4.73 -12.08 -5.13
N LEU A 30 -5.62 -11.50 -4.32
CA LEU A 30 -5.42 -11.11 -2.91
C LEU A 30 -4.31 -10.08 -2.69
N VAL A 31 -3.74 -9.51 -3.75
CA VAL A 31 -2.61 -8.59 -3.69
C VAL A 31 -3.12 -7.18 -3.37
N VAL A 32 -2.60 -6.63 -2.28
CA VAL A 32 -2.93 -5.30 -1.77
C VAL A 32 -1.97 -4.27 -2.35
N TYR A 33 -0.66 -4.39 -2.12
CA TYR A 33 0.38 -3.50 -2.66
C TYR A 33 1.79 -4.12 -2.56
N GLY A 34 2.78 -3.42 -3.12
CA GLY A 34 4.20 -3.73 -2.88
C GLY A 34 4.66 -5.04 -3.52
N GLY A 35 4.37 -5.23 -4.80
CA GLY A 35 4.65 -6.48 -5.51
C GLY A 35 3.56 -7.52 -5.19
N ILE A 36 3.91 -8.52 -4.38
CA ILE A 36 3.01 -9.66 -4.04
C ILE A 36 2.51 -9.60 -2.59
N GLY A 37 2.43 -8.41 -1.98
CA GLY A 37 1.92 -8.25 -0.63
C GLY A 37 0.43 -8.59 -0.57
N ARG A 38 0.06 -9.68 0.11
CA ARG A 38 -1.32 -10.21 0.13
C ARG A 38 -2.02 -10.06 1.48
N ALA A 39 -3.35 -10.02 1.44
CA ALA A 39 -4.20 -9.96 2.64
C ALA A 39 -4.42 -11.32 3.31
N ALA A 40 -4.47 -12.38 2.51
CA ALA A 40 -4.58 -13.78 2.94
C ALA A 40 -3.77 -14.67 1.97
N ARG A 41 -3.42 -15.88 2.40
CA ARG A 41 -2.52 -16.76 1.63
C ARG A 41 -3.10 -17.13 0.27
N ASN A 42 -4.35 -17.59 0.32
CA ASN A 42 -5.16 -18.02 -0.80
C ASN A 42 -6.64 -17.78 -0.45
N TRP A 43 -7.54 -17.98 -1.42
CA TRP A 43 -8.97 -17.69 -1.23
C TRP A 43 -9.61 -18.58 -0.16
N GLU A 44 -9.20 -19.85 -0.06
CA GLU A 44 -9.67 -20.74 1.01
C GLU A 44 -9.31 -20.18 2.40
N SER A 45 -8.08 -19.69 2.57
CA SER A 45 -7.63 -19.07 3.82
C SER A 45 -8.39 -17.77 4.10
N TYR A 46 -8.68 -16.97 3.07
CA TYR A 46 -9.48 -15.75 3.20
C TYR A 46 -10.88 -16.07 3.75
N ASP A 47 -11.58 -17.02 3.13
CA ASP A 47 -12.93 -17.43 3.54
C ASP A 47 -12.92 -18.00 4.96
N GLN A 48 -11.93 -18.84 5.29
CA GLN A 48 -11.78 -19.39 6.64
C GLN A 48 -11.47 -18.32 7.70
N ILE A 49 -10.71 -17.27 7.37
CA ILE A 49 -10.46 -16.15 8.30
C ILE A 49 -11.77 -15.41 8.58
N LEU A 50 -12.53 -15.09 7.53
CA LEU A 50 -13.81 -14.40 7.70
C LEU A 50 -14.80 -15.21 8.53
N GLU A 51 -14.86 -16.52 8.31
CA GLU A 51 -15.73 -17.40 9.09
C GLU A 51 -15.26 -17.51 10.55
N SER A 52 -13.95 -17.64 10.78
CA SER A 52 -13.39 -17.66 12.13
C SER A 52 -13.70 -16.37 12.88
N LEU A 53 -13.61 -15.21 12.22
CA LEU A 53 -13.91 -13.91 12.84
C LEU A 53 -15.40 -13.70 13.18
N LYS A 54 -16.32 -14.33 12.46
CA LYS A 54 -17.75 -14.28 12.80
C LYS A 54 -18.04 -15.06 14.08
N GLU A 55 -17.39 -16.20 14.25
CA GLU A 55 -17.61 -17.12 15.37
C GLU A 55 -16.74 -16.83 16.60
N LEU A 56 -15.67 -16.03 16.47
CA LEU A 56 -14.74 -15.74 17.56
C LEU A 56 -15.43 -15.05 18.75
N GLU A 57 -15.29 -15.63 19.94
CA GLU A 57 -15.82 -15.07 21.18
C GLU A 57 -14.93 -13.93 21.74
N ASP A 58 -15.48 -13.15 22.67
CA ASP A 58 -14.79 -11.98 23.24
C ASP A 58 -13.57 -12.33 24.09
N ASP A 59 -13.43 -13.56 24.58
CA ASP A 59 -12.27 -14.05 25.32
C ASP A 59 -11.34 -14.95 24.47
N GLU A 60 -11.59 -15.11 23.18
CA GLU A 60 -10.79 -15.93 22.26
C GLU A 60 -9.82 -15.08 21.42
N THR A 61 -8.78 -15.74 20.91
CA THR A 61 -7.78 -15.17 20.00
C THR A 61 -7.54 -16.09 18.80
N LEU A 62 -7.73 -15.55 17.60
CA LEU A 62 -7.37 -16.20 16.32
C LEU A 62 -5.88 -16.04 16.03
N LEU A 63 -5.21 -17.14 15.67
CA LEU A 63 -3.83 -17.13 15.19
C LEU A 63 -3.79 -17.22 13.65
N VAL A 64 -3.14 -16.25 13.01
CA VAL A 64 -2.91 -16.23 11.57
C VAL A 64 -1.42 -16.37 11.27
N GLN A 65 -1.06 -17.46 10.59
CA GLN A 65 0.32 -17.76 10.18
C GLN A 65 0.43 -17.57 8.67
N SER A 66 1.24 -16.61 8.22
CA SER A 66 1.42 -16.27 6.80
C SER A 66 0.10 -16.29 6.03
N GLY A 67 -0.87 -15.49 6.50
CA GLY A 67 -2.19 -15.34 5.88
C GLY A 67 -3.13 -16.55 5.93
N LYS A 68 -2.84 -17.57 6.76
CA LYS A 68 -3.71 -18.73 6.99
C LYS A 68 -4.19 -18.77 8.44
N PRO A 69 -5.49 -19.00 8.71
CA PRO A 69 -5.99 -19.19 10.07
C PRO A 69 -5.58 -20.59 10.56
N VAL A 70 -4.80 -20.68 11.64
CA VAL A 70 -4.20 -21.96 12.09
C VAL A 70 -4.69 -22.45 13.44
N GLY A 71 -5.40 -21.61 14.20
CA GLY A 71 -6.00 -22.02 15.46
C GLY A 71 -6.67 -20.87 16.19
N VAL A 72 -7.57 -21.22 17.10
CA VAL A 72 -8.24 -20.33 18.04
C VAL A 72 -7.97 -20.85 19.44
N PHE A 73 -7.60 -19.95 20.36
CA PHE A 73 -7.33 -20.30 21.75
C PHE A 73 -8.05 -19.34 22.69
N GLN A 74 -8.53 -19.88 23.80
CA GLN A 74 -9.08 -19.06 24.88
C GLN A 74 -7.95 -18.25 25.52
N THR A 75 -8.24 -16.98 25.76
CA THR A 75 -7.34 -15.97 26.33
C THR A 75 -8.11 -15.19 27.40
N HIS A 76 -8.41 -13.90 27.16
CA HIS A 76 -9.25 -13.06 28.00
C HIS A 76 -9.73 -11.84 27.21
N GLU A 77 -10.76 -11.15 27.69
CA GLU A 77 -11.40 -10.02 26.99
C GLU A 77 -10.43 -8.89 26.59
N ASN A 78 -9.42 -8.60 27.42
CA ASN A 78 -8.42 -7.56 27.15
C ASN A 78 -7.26 -8.00 26.23
N ALA A 79 -7.24 -9.24 25.74
CA ALA A 79 -6.23 -9.72 24.80
C ALA A 79 -6.57 -9.27 23.36
N PRO A 80 -5.61 -9.23 22.44
CA PRO A 80 -5.91 -9.02 21.02
C PRO A 80 -6.79 -10.16 20.49
N ARG A 81 -7.84 -9.84 19.73
CA ARG A 81 -8.69 -10.86 19.06
C ARG A 81 -7.95 -11.63 17.97
N VAL A 82 -6.89 -11.06 17.38
CA VAL A 82 -6.11 -11.69 16.31
C VAL A 82 -4.63 -11.45 16.54
N LEU A 83 -3.83 -12.52 16.45
CA LEU A 83 -2.36 -12.45 16.43
C LEU A 83 -1.86 -12.95 15.08
N ILE A 84 -0.99 -12.16 14.44
CA ILE A 84 -0.55 -12.38 13.07
C ILE A 84 0.98 -12.49 13.02
N ALA A 85 1.47 -13.57 12.40
CA ALA A 85 2.88 -13.76 12.11
C ALA A 85 3.06 -14.14 10.63
N ASN A 86 3.43 -13.16 9.81
CA ASN A 86 3.58 -13.34 8.36
C ASN A 86 5.05 -13.31 7.93
N SER A 87 5.39 -14.14 6.96
CA SER A 87 6.65 -14.06 6.20
C SER A 87 7.94 -14.26 7.01
N ASN A 88 7.86 -14.76 8.24
CA ASN A 88 9.02 -15.02 9.07
C ASN A 88 9.76 -16.28 8.59
N LEU A 89 11.06 -16.15 8.35
CA LEU A 89 11.98 -17.25 8.05
C LEU A 89 13.16 -17.17 9.00
N VAL A 90 13.71 -18.33 9.38
CA VAL A 90 14.99 -18.37 10.11
C VAL A 90 16.07 -17.71 9.24
N PRO A 91 16.97 -16.86 9.80
CA PRO A 91 17.77 -15.93 8.99
C PRO A 91 18.58 -16.57 7.85
N ARG A 92 19.10 -17.79 8.03
CA ARG A 92 19.84 -18.50 6.98
C ARG A 92 19.01 -18.76 5.71
N TRP A 93 17.70 -18.86 5.85
CA TRP A 93 16.73 -19.14 4.79
C TRP A 93 15.91 -17.92 4.37
N ALA A 94 16.12 -16.75 4.99
CA ALA A 94 15.40 -15.51 4.70
C ALA A 94 15.84 -14.91 3.34
N THR A 95 15.52 -15.62 2.27
CA THR A 95 15.88 -15.34 0.87
C THR A 95 14.64 -15.45 -0.01
N TRP A 96 14.62 -14.72 -1.13
CA TRP A 96 13.50 -14.79 -2.07
C TRP A 96 13.39 -16.16 -2.74
N GLU A 97 14.51 -16.84 -2.98
CA GLU A 97 14.54 -18.17 -3.57
C GLU A 97 13.79 -19.17 -2.69
N HIS A 98 14.09 -19.20 -1.39
CA HIS A 98 13.42 -20.09 -0.45
C HIS A 98 11.97 -19.66 -0.17
N PHE A 99 11.72 -18.35 -0.07
CA PHE A 99 10.35 -17.81 -0.01
C PHE A 99 9.51 -18.37 -1.17
N ASN A 100 10.01 -18.27 -2.41
CA ASN A 100 9.29 -18.67 -3.61
C ASN A 100 9.09 -20.19 -3.68
N GLU A 101 10.06 -20.96 -3.18
CA GLU A 101 9.91 -22.42 -3.03
C GLU A 101 8.72 -22.77 -2.11
N LEU A 102 8.58 -22.07 -0.98
CA LEU A 102 7.51 -22.29 -0.02
C LEU A 102 6.16 -21.74 -0.52
N ASP A 103 6.13 -20.58 -1.19
CA ASP A 103 4.91 -19.99 -1.79
C ASP A 103 4.31 -20.94 -2.83
N ARG A 104 5.14 -21.55 -3.70
CA ARG A 104 4.68 -22.58 -4.67
C ARG A 104 4.12 -23.84 -4.03
N LYS A 105 4.51 -24.12 -2.78
CA LYS A 105 3.99 -25.24 -1.98
C LYS A 105 2.78 -24.83 -1.12
N ASP A 106 2.27 -23.61 -1.28
CA ASP A 106 1.19 -23.03 -0.48
C ASP A 106 1.50 -22.96 1.04
N LEU A 107 2.80 -22.85 1.36
CA LEU A 107 3.29 -22.79 2.74
C LEU A 107 3.56 -21.35 3.20
N PHE A 108 3.48 -20.37 2.30
CA PHE A 108 3.96 -19.03 2.56
C PHE A 108 3.09 -17.95 1.93
N MET A 109 3.22 -16.74 2.46
CA MET A 109 2.59 -15.52 1.95
C MET A 109 3.52 -14.36 2.25
N TYR A 110 3.63 -13.41 1.33
CA TYR A 110 4.28 -12.13 1.59
C TYR A 110 3.27 -11.16 2.22
N GLY A 111 3.49 -10.81 3.49
CA GLY A 111 2.57 -9.94 4.24
C GLY A 111 2.79 -8.44 4.01
N GLN A 112 3.91 -8.05 3.40
CA GLN A 112 4.36 -6.65 3.40
C GLN A 112 4.29 -6.10 4.86
N MET A 113 3.86 -4.86 5.07
CA MET A 113 3.61 -4.27 6.37
C MET A 113 2.11 -4.30 6.68
N THR A 114 1.30 -3.57 5.92
CA THR A 114 -0.15 -3.37 6.19
C THR A 114 -1.07 -4.25 5.34
N ALA A 115 -0.51 -4.98 4.36
CA ALA A 115 -1.27 -5.89 3.50
C ALA A 115 -1.77 -7.10 4.30
N GLY A 116 -0.86 -7.86 4.91
CA GLY A 116 -1.19 -9.06 5.68
C GLY A 116 -1.62 -8.80 7.13
N SER A 117 -1.63 -7.54 7.56
CA SER A 117 -2.09 -7.10 8.90
C SER A 117 -3.36 -6.24 8.86
N TRP A 118 -3.98 -6.11 7.68
CA TRP A 118 -5.33 -5.59 7.50
C TRP A 118 -5.50 -4.15 8.01
N ILE A 119 -4.63 -3.25 7.58
CA ILE A 119 -4.74 -1.83 7.94
C ILE A 119 -4.28 -0.91 6.79
N TYR A 120 -4.36 -1.41 5.56
CA TYR A 120 -4.02 -0.63 4.39
C TYR A 120 -5.20 0.26 4.00
N ILE A 121 -4.91 1.55 3.79
CA ILE A 121 -5.91 2.59 3.50
C ILE A 121 -5.68 3.23 2.12
N GLY A 122 -5.14 2.43 1.19
CA GLY A 122 -4.73 2.91 -0.12
C GLY A 122 -3.48 3.79 -0.03
N THR A 123 -3.26 4.54 -1.10
CA THR A 123 -2.12 5.44 -1.28
C THR A 123 -1.98 6.48 -0.16
N GLN A 124 -3.08 6.82 0.53
CA GLN A 124 -3.08 7.79 1.63
C GLN A 124 -2.17 7.36 2.79
N GLY A 125 -1.99 6.05 3.00
CA GLY A 125 -1.20 5.53 4.12
C GLY A 125 0.27 6.01 4.13
N ILE A 126 0.81 6.44 2.98
CA ILE A 126 2.19 6.90 2.87
C ILE A 126 2.35 8.36 2.42
N VAL A 127 1.26 9.02 1.98
CA VAL A 127 1.34 10.37 1.39
C VAL A 127 1.97 11.38 2.33
N GLN A 128 1.62 11.35 3.62
CA GLN A 128 2.21 12.26 4.60
C GLN A 128 3.72 11.99 4.78
N GLY A 129 4.12 10.72 4.88
CA GLY A 129 5.53 10.37 5.02
C GLY A 129 6.36 10.81 3.81
N THR A 130 5.83 10.64 2.59
CA THR A 130 6.48 11.11 1.36
C THR A 130 6.53 12.64 1.29
N TYR A 131 5.45 13.32 1.69
CA TYR A 131 5.40 14.78 1.77
C TYR A 131 6.46 15.33 2.74
N GLU A 132 6.51 14.81 3.98
CA GLU A 132 7.49 15.24 4.98
C GLU A 132 8.92 15.00 4.51
N THR A 133 9.15 13.90 3.79
CA THR A 133 10.46 13.61 3.17
C THR A 133 10.85 14.69 2.17
N PHE A 134 9.94 15.08 1.26
CA PHE A 134 10.23 16.13 0.27
C PHE A 134 10.35 17.52 0.89
N VAL A 135 9.53 17.83 1.88
CA VAL A 135 9.63 19.10 2.62
C VAL A 135 10.98 19.19 3.33
N GLU A 136 11.42 18.12 4.00
CA GLU A 136 12.69 18.12 4.71
C GLU A 136 13.89 18.17 3.75
N ALA A 137 13.84 17.46 2.63
CA ALA A 137 14.84 17.62 1.57
C ALA A 137 14.87 19.07 1.04
N GLY A 138 13.70 19.71 0.89
CA GLY A 138 13.59 21.11 0.55
C GLY A 138 14.25 22.04 1.58
N ARG A 139 14.07 21.78 2.89
CA ARG A 139 14.72 22.54 3.97
C ARG A 139 16.24 22.42 3.91
N GLN A 140 16.75 21.20 3.75
CA GLN A 140 18.18 20.93 3.79
C GLN A 140 18.93 21.44 2.54
N HIS A 141 18.30 21.42 1.37
CA HIS A 141 18.99 21.69 0.10
C HIS A 141 18.57 23.00 -0.57
N TYR A 142 17.37 23.51 -0.28
CA TYR A 142 16.75 24.61 -1.02
C TYR A 142 16.11 25.67 -0.12
N ASN A 143 16.61 25.83 1.10
CA ASN A 143 16.12 26.80 2.09
C ASN A 143 14.60 26.69 2.34
N GLY A 144 14.05 25.48 2.24
CA GLY A 144 12.64 25.18 2.50
C GLY A 144 11.71 25.42 1.31
N SER A 145 12.21 25.75 0.11
CA SER A 145 11.37 26.03 -1.06
C SER A 145 11.78 25.23 -2.30
N TRP A 146 10.79 24.60 -2.93
CA TRP A 146 10.92 23.92 -4.22
C TRP A 146 10.61 24.83 -5.42
N ALA A 147 10.45 26.15 -5.22
CA ALA A 147 10.14 27.08 -6.30
C ALA A 147 11.15 26.98 -7.46
N GLY A 148 10.63 26.82 -8.69
CA GLY A 148 11.46 26.65 -9.90
C GLY A 148 12.18 25.30 -10.00
N ARG A 149 11.85 24.33 -9.14
CA ARG A 149 12.49 23.00 -9.11
C ARG A 149 11.45 21.90 -9.32
N TRP A 150 11.95 20.72 -9.64
CA TRP A 150 11.12 19.54 -9.86
C TRP A 150 11.82 18.28 -9.37
N ILE A 151 11.02 17.24 -9.13
CA ILE A 151 11.47 15.92 -8.66
C ILE A 151 11.33 14.92 -9.79
N LEU A 152 12.40 14.17 -10.07
CA LEU A 152 12.38 13.01 -10.95
C LEU A 152 12.29 11.74 -10.09
N THR A 153 11.33 10.87 -10.36
CA THR A 153 11.20 9.57 -9.70
C THR A 153 10.53 8.55 -10.61
N ALA A 154 10.31 7.33 -10.11
CA ALA A 154 9.63 6.26 -10.82
C ALA A 154 8.75 5.41 -9.89
N GLY A 155 7.82 4.68 -10.49
CA GLY A 155 6.90 3.75 -9.83
C GLY A 155 5.63 4.42 -9.30
N LEU A 156 4.50 4.10 -9.92
CA LEU A 156 3.15 4.56 -9.57
C LEU A 156 2.27 3.40 -9.08
N GLY A 157 2.86 2.45 -8.33
CA GLY A 157 2.12 1.41 -7.61
C GLY A 157 1.41 1.93 -6.35
N GLY A 158 0.86 1.03 -5.52
CA GLY A 158 0.05 1.38 -4.33
C GLY A 158 0.64 2.47 -3.45
N MET A 159 1.94 2.37 -3.16
CA MET A 159 2.67 3.33 -2.33
C MET A 159 3.36 4.42 -3.17
N GLY A 160 4.01 4.03 -4.27
CA GLY A 160 4.73 4.96 -5.15
C GLY A 160 3.82 6.00 -5.83
N GLY A 161 2.54 5.68 -6.00
CA GLY A 161 1.53 6.62 -6.48
C GLY A 161 1.28 7.81 -5.55
N ALA A 162 1.80 7.82 -4.32
CA ALA A 162 1.72 8.96 -3.42
C ALA A 162 2.71 10.08 -3.78
N GLN A 163 3.80 9.75 -4.45
CA GLN A 163 4.90 10.68 -4.77
C GLN A 163 4.44 11.94 -5.51
N PRO A 164 3.58 11.88 -6.54
CA PRO A 164 3.21 13.06 -7.30
C PRO A 164 2.39 14.04 -6.46
N LEU A 165 1.40 13.56 -5.72
CA LEU A 165 0.60 14.38 -4.80
C LEU A 165 1.45 14.97 -3.66
N ALA A 166 2.34 14.16 -3.08
CA ALA A 166 3.25 14.62 -2.03
C ALA A 166 4.22 15.71 -2.53
N ALA A 167 4.74 15.57 -3.75
CA ALA A 167 5.57 16.59 -4.39
C ALA A 167 4.81 17.90 -4.57
N THR A 168 3.57 17.84 -5.07
CA THR A 168 2.70 19.03 -5.20
C THR A 168 2.46 19.69 -3.85
N PHE A 169 2.12 18.94 -2.80
CA PHE A 169 1.96 19.50 -1.45
C PHE A 169 3.24 20.15 -0.92
N ALA A 170 4.41 19.61 -1.26
CA ALA A 170 5.69 20.21 -0.92
C ALA A 170 6.04 21.45 -1.78
N GLY A 171 5.20 21.81 -2.75
CA GLY A 171 5.41 22.94 -3.67
C GLY A 171 6.33 22.61 -4.85
N ALA A 172 6.52 21.34 -5.17
CA ALA A 172 7.37 20.88 -6.27
C ALA A 172 6.53 20.34 -7.44
N THR A 173 6.97 20.61 -8.66
CA THR A 173 6.58 19.82 -9.84
C THR A 173 7.22 18.43 -9.75
N SER A 174 6.57 17.38 -10.27
CA SER A 174 7.19 16.05 -10.38
C SER A 174 6.98 15.40 -11.74
N LEU A 175 8.01 14.64 -12.15
CA LEU A 175 7.99 13.70 -13.26
C LEU A 175 8.16 12.29 -12.70
N ASN A 176 7.16 11.44 -12.90
CA ASN A 176 7.12 10.10 -12.34
C ASN A 176 7.00 9.08 -13.48
N ILE A 177 8.04 8.27 -13.66
CA ILE A 177 8.10 7.24 -14.72
C ILE A 177 7.42 5.95 -14.24
N GLU A 178 6.55 5.36 -15.04
CA GLU A 178 5.78 4.15 -14.79
C GLU A 178 5.68 3.32 -16.08
N CYS A 179 5.93 2.02 -15.97
CA CYS A 179 5.93 1.14 -17.13
C CYS A 179 4.54 0.51 -17.43
N GLN A 180 3.57 0.66 -16.52
CA GLN A 180 2.23 0.08 -16.62
C GLN A 180 1.16 1.17 -16.72
N GLN A 181 0.52 1.25 -17.90
CA GLN A 181 -0.58 2.20 -18.15
C GLN A 181 -1.71 2.09 -17.12
N SER A 182 -2.09 0.88 -16.72
CA SER A 182 -3.14 0.66 -15.72
C SER A 182 -2.81 1.28 -14.36
N SER A 183 -1.52 1.36 -14.00
CA SER A 183 -1.07 2.04 -12.78
C SER A 183 -1.19 3.55 -12.93
N ILE A 184 -0.85 4.12 -14.09
CA ILE A 184 -1.07 5.56 -14.36
C ILE A 184 -2.57 5.89 -14.29
N ASP A 185 -3.42 5.12 -14.98
CA ASP A 185 -4.87 5.32 -15.04
C ASP A 185 -5.51 5.30 -13.65
N PHE A 186 -5.06 4.41 -12.78
CA PHE A 186 -5.54 4.33 -11.41
C PHE A 186 -5.25 5.64 -10.66
N ARG A 187 -4.07 6.25 -10.86
CA ARG A 187 -3.62 7.44 -10.11
C ARG A 187 -4.26 8.71 -10.64
N LEU A 188 -4.54 8.76 -11.94
CA LEU A 188 -5.40 9.77 -12.54
C LEU A 188 -6.81 9.67 -11.96
N ARG A 189 -7.40 8.47 -11.92
CA ARG A 189 -8.76 8.23 -11.38
C ARG A 189 -8.87 8.64 -9.91
N THR A 190 -7.85 8.34 -9.10
CA THR A 190 -7.86 8.67 -7.66
C THR A 190 -7.34 10.06 -7.34
N GLY A 191 -7.00 10.87 -8.35
CA GLY A 191 -6.54 12.25 -8.16
C GLY A 191 -5.15 12.38 -7.51
N TYR A 192 -4.35 11.31 -7.53
CA TYR A 192 -2.95 11.34 -7.07
C TYR A 192 -1.99 11.83 -8.14
N VAL A 193 -2.38 11.75 -9.42
CA VAL A 193 -1.67 12.29 -10.59
C VAL A 193 -2.62 13.21 -11.34
N ASP A 194 -2.10 14.30 -11.90
CA ASP A 194 -2.89 15.29 -12.64
C ASP A 194 -2.93 14.98 -14.14
N LYS A 195 -1.76 14.68 -14.73
CA LYS A 195 -1.62 14.50 -16.17
C LYS A 195 -0.64 13.36 -16.52
N GLN A 196 -0.88 12.79 -17.69
CA GLN A 196 0.05 11.89 -18.37
C GLN A 196 0.61 12.59 -19.61
N ALA A 197 1.94 12.57 -19.76
CA ALA A 197 2.59 13.07 -20.95
C ALA A 197 2.45 12.07 -22.12
N ARG A 198 2.63 12.55 -23.36
CA ARG A 198 2.53 11.69 -24.55
C ARG A 198 3.87 11.04 -24.88
N ASP A 199 4.94 11.79 -24.62
CA ASP A 199 6.33 11.49 -24.90
C ASP A 199 7.24 12.40 -24.05
N LEU A 200 8.56 12.30 -24.26
CA LEU A 200 9.58 12.87 -23.34
C LEU A 200 9.66 14.35 -23.47
N ASP A 201 9.62 14.76 -24.72
CA ASP A 201 9.63 16.14 -25.11
C ASP A 201 8.39 16.82 -24.53
N HIS A 202 7.20 16.21 -24.64
CA HIS A 202 5.99 16.75 -24.03
C HIS A 202 6.09 16.86 -22.50
N ALA A 203 6.67 15.90 -21.78
CA ALA A 203 6.85 16.07 -20.35
C ALA A 203 7.84 17.16 -19.99
N TYR A 204 8.93 17.30 -20.74
CA TYR A 204 9.89 18.39 -20.54
C TYR A 204 9.25 19.75 -20.75
N GLU A 205 8.47 19.92 -21.83
CA GLU A 205 7.69 21.14 -22.10
C GLU A 205 6.82 21.51 -20.89
N LEU A 206 6.13 20.52 -20.33
CA LEU A 206 5.22 20.77 -19.23
C LEU A 206 5.95 21.05 -17.91
N ILE A 207 7.06 20.35 -17.62
CA ILE A 207 7.91 20.66 -16.45
C ILE A 207 8.45 22.07 -16.56
N GLU A 208 8.94 22.47 -17.74
CA GLU A 208 9.47 23.82 -17.96
C GLU A 208 8.38 24.88 -17.77
N GLN A 209 7.18 24.65 -18.31
CA GLN A 209 6.03 25.53 -18.13
C GLN A 209 5.72 25.77 -16.65
N HIS A 210 5.58 24.70 -15.86
CA HIS A 210 5.11 24.79 -14.48
C HIS A 210 6.20 25.22 -13.49
N THR A 211 7.45 24.86 -13.74
CA THR A 211 8.58 25.37 -12.95
C THR A 211 8.79 26.87 -13.15
N LYS A 212 8.66 27.39 -14.39
CA LYS A 212 8.77 28.83 -14.68
C LYS A 212 7.66 29.67 -14.08
N ALA A 213 6.44 29.15 -14.03
CA ALA A 213 5.29 29.85 -13.47
C ALA A 213 5.38 30.01 -11.93
N GLY A 214 6.32 29.32 -11.26
CA GLY A 214 6.35 29.24 -9.80
C GLY A 214 5.13 28.50 -9.22
N GLU A 215 4.37 27.83 -10.09
CA GLU A 215 3.16 27.08 -9.77
C GLU A 215 3.55 25.72 -9.22
N GLY A 216 4.00 25.69 -7.97
CA GLY A 216 4.03 24.45 -7.19
C GLY A 216 2.64 23.80 -7.05
N ASP A 217 1.57 24.52 -7.42
CA ASP A 217 0.18 24.16 -7.18
C ASP A 217 -0.50 23.31 -8.25
N LEU A 218 0.08 23.07 -9.45
CA LEU A 218 -0.73 22.55 -10.57
C LEU A 218 -0.05 21.54 -11.52
N TYR A 219 1.07 20.90 -11.14
CA TYR A 219 1.70 19.96 -12.08
C TYR A 219 2.32 18.67 -11.56
N ARG A 220 1.63 17.58 -11.91
CA ARG A 220 2.10 16.19 -11.82
C ARG A 220 2.12 15.60 -13.23
N ALA A 221 3.31 15.48 -13.82
CA ALA A 221 3.50 14.69 -15.04
C ALA A 221 3.83 13.24 -14.66
N THR A 222 3.22 12.33 -15.41
CA THR A 222 3.59 10.92 -15.42
C THR A 222 3.86 10.46 -16.84
N TRP A 223 4.62 9.38 -16.92
CA TRP A 223 5.15 8.83 -18.15
C TRP A 223 5.18 7.33 -18.09
#